data_AF-A0A0M6XVM4-F1
#
_entry.id   AF-A0A0M6XVM4-F1
#
_cell.length_a   1.000
_cell.length_b   1.000
_cell.length_c   1.000
_cell.angle_alpha   90.00
_cell.angle_beta   90.00
_cell.angle_gamma   90.00
#
_symmetry.space_group_name_H-M   'P 1'
#
loop_
_entity.id
_entity.type
_entity.pdbx_description
1 polymer ?
#
loop_
_entity_poly.entity_id
_entity_poly.type
_entity_poly.pdbx_seq_one_letter_code
_entity_poly.pdbx_strand_id
1 'polypeptide(L)'
;MPVAPLIDLSAIPESQRAAVPAVLHEREALREINRRLEHLIAELNQAVHGKRSEKLRDDEHQLAFEDLEAAIAEAKARRDAQAAPRTPSRKVARHNRGHLPESLPRFEQVIEPDSLLCPCGCGEMHRIGEDRTERLDIVPAQLRIIVTIRPKSACRRCAEGTTQAPASAHLTEGGLPTEGALAHVLVSEYADHLPLYRQSQSQIPARAGIELHRSTLADWIGTAAFPPAPGSIGWPNT
;
A
#
# COMPACT_ATOMS: atom_id res chain seq x y z
N MET A 1 -23.86 40.47 -29.52
CA MET A 1 -22.79 41.19 -30.24
C MET A 1 -23.22 42.65 -30.34
N PRO A 2 -22.75 43.56 -29.47
CA PRO A 2 -23.02 44.98 -29.68
C PRO A 2 -22.12 45.44 -30.83
N VAL A 3 -22.74 45.94 -31.89
CA VAL A 3 -22.05 46.55 -33.04
C VAL A 3 -21.24 47.72 -32.50
N ALA A 4 -19.92 47.72 -32.76
CA ALA A 4 -19.07 48.87 -32.43
C ALA A 4 -19.67 50.12 -33.09
N PRO A 5 -19.81 51.25 -32.37
CA PRO A 5 -20.31 52.47 -33.00
C PRO A 5 -19.38 52.82 -34.16
N LEU A 6 -19.95 53.02 -35.35
CA LEU A 6 -19.20 53.51 -36.51
C LEU A 6 -18.66 54.89 -36.14
N ILE A 7 -17.40 54.93 -35.72
CA ILE A 7 -16.68 56.16 -35.48
C ILE A 7 -16.41 56.76 -36.86
N ASP A 8 -16.99 57.92 -37.13
CA ASP A 8 -16.73 58.68 -38.34
C ASP A 8 -15.28 59.19 -38.34
N LEU A 9 -14.42 58.49 -39.08
CA LEU A 9 -12.99 58.75 -39.18
C LEU A 9 -12.68 60.12 -39.81
N SER A 10 -13.66 60.77 -40.45
CA SER A 10 -13.51 62.09 -41.06
C SER A 10 -13.44 63.22 -40.02
N ALA A 11 -14.02 63.02 -38.83
CA ALA A 11 -14.02 63.99 -37.72
C ALA A 11 -12.74 63.97 -36.87
N ILE A 12 -11.84 63.02 -37.12
CA ILE A 12 -10.58 62.86 -36.38
C ILE A 12 -9.47 63.63 -37.11
N PRO A 13 -8.61 64.40 -36.40
CA PRO A 13 -7.45 65.05 -37.01
C PRO A 13 -6.56 64.06 -37.75
N GLU A 14 -6.05 64.42 -38.94
CA GLU A 14 -5.25 63.53 -39.79
C GLU A 14 -4.05 62.91 -39.07
N SER A 15 -3.42 63.67 -38.17
CA SER A 15 -2.32 63.19 -37.33
C SER A 15 -2.69 62.06 -36.38
N GLN A 16 -3.97 61.85 -36.09
CA GLN A 16 -4.48 60.89 -35.12
C GLN A 16 -5.26 59.73 -35.76
N ARG A 17 -5.66 59.84 -37.04
CA ARG A 17 -6.46 58.82 -37.75
C ARG A 17 -5.82 57.43 -37.78
N ALA A 18 -4.49 57.33 -37.81
CA ALA A 18 -3.78 56.06 -37.76
C ALA A 18 -3.67 55.46 -36.35
N ALA A 19 -3.67 56.30 -35.31
CA ALA A 19 -3.53 55.87 -33.92
C ALA A 19 -4.83 55.30 -33.34
N VAL A 20 -5.98 55.84 -33.75
CA VAL A 20 -7.30 55.39 -33.28
C VAL A 20 -7.58 53.90 -33.57
N PRO A 21 -7.43 53.37 -34.79
CA PRO A 21 -7.65 51.94 -35.04
C PRO A 21 -6.66 51.05 -34.29
N ALA A 22 -5.41 51.48 -34.14
CA ALA A 22 -4.40 50.75 -33.36
C ALA A 22 -4.82 50.58 -31.89
N VAL A 23 -5.27 51.67 -31.25
CA VAL A 23 -5.76 51.66 -29.87
C VAL A 23 -7.06 50.84 -29.74
N LEU A 24 -7.94 50.86 -30.74
CA LEU A 24 -9.17 50.06 -30.73
C LEU A 24 -8.86 48.55 -30.81
N HIS A 25 -7.92 48.15 -31.66
CA HIS A 25 -7.45 46.77 -31.75
C HIS A 25 -6.77 46.31 -30.46
N GLU A 26 -5.91 47.14 -29.87
CA GLU A 26 -5.28 46.84 -28.59
C GLU A 26 -6.31 46.70 -27.46
N ARG A 27 -7.30 47.58 -27.41
CA ARG A 27 -8.43 47.49 -26.46
C ARG A 27 -9.23 46.21 -26.64
N GLU A 28 -9.45 45.77 -27.87
CA GLU A 28 -10.15 44.51 -28.16
C GLU A 28 -9.32 43.29 -27.75
N ALA A 29 -8.02 43.29 -28.03
CA ALA A 29 -7.11 42.25 -27.58
C ALA A 29 -7.05 42.16 -26.04
N LEU A 30 -6.93 43.29 -25.35
CA LEU A 30 -6.95 43.36 -23.89
C LEU A 30 -8.28 42.89 -23.30
N ARG A 31 -9.41 43.19 -23.94
CA ARG A 31 -10.74 42.70 -23.52
C ARG A 31 -10.83 41.19 -23.63
N GLU A 32 -10.29 40.60 -24.69
CA GLU A 32 -10.29 39.15 -24.87
C GLU A 32 -9.38 38.46 -23.84
N ILE A 33 -8.21 39.04 -23.58
CA ILE A 33 -7.31 38.56 -22.51
C ILE A 33 -7.99 38.67 -21.15
N ASN A 34 -8.63 39.79 -20.82
CA ASN A 34 -9.35 39.95 -19.55
C ASN A 34 -10.49 38.94 -19.42
N ARG A 35 -11.28 38.70 -20.48
CA ARG A 35 -12.34 37.67 -20.46
C ARG A 35 -11.75 36.28 -20.18
N ARG A 36 -10.60 35.95 -20.78
CA ARG A 36 -9.91 34.68 -20.54
C ARG A 36 -9.39 34.58 -19.10
N LEU A 37 -8.80 35.64 -18.58
CA LEU A 37 -8.31 35.69 -17.21
C LEU A 37 -9.44 35.57 -16.19
N GLU A 38 -10.55 36.28 -16.40
CA GLU A 38 -11.76 36.19 -15.57
C GLU A 38 -12.32 34.76 -15.56
N HIS A 39 -12.32 34.08 -16.72
CA HIS A 39 -12.75 32.69 -16.83
C HIS A 39 -11.83 31.74 -16.03
N LEU A 40 -10.50 31.86 -16.18
CA LEU A 40 -9.53 31.04 -15.45
C LEU A 40 -9.59 31.30 -13.93
N ILE A 41 -9.78 32.55 -13.50
CA ILE A 41 -9.95 32.91 -12.09
C ILE A 41 -11.25 32.29 -11.55
N ALA A 42 -12.33 32.27 -12.33
CA ALA A 42 -13.57 31.61 -11.93
C ALA A 42 -13.39 30.10 -11.75
N GLU A 43 -12.69 29.43 -12.68
CA GLU A 43 -12.37 28.00 -12.58
C GLU A 43 -11.49 27.70 -11.35
N LEU A 44 -10.45 28.50 -11.12
CA LEU A 44 -9.58 28.36 -9.95
C LEU A 44 -10.33 28.60 -8.64
N ASN A 45 -11.16 29.64 -8.58
CA ASN A 45 -11.99 29.90 -7.39
C ASN A 45 -13.00 28.77 -7.17
N GLN A 46 -13.55 28.16 -8.22
CA GLN A 46 -14.41 26.99 -8.09
C GLN A 46 -13.62 25.75 -7.61
N ALA A 47 -12.40 25.51 -8.09
CA ALA A 47 -11.56 24.43 -7.58
C ALA A 47 -11.16 24.65 -6.10
N VAL A 48 -10.78 25.87 -5.72
CA VAL A 48 -10.28 26.20 -4.38
C VAL A 48 -11.40 26.43 -3.37
N HIS A 49 -12.57 26.94 -3.79
CA HIS A 49 -13.68 27.35 -2.90
C HIS A 49 -15.03 26.68 -3.24
N GLY A 50 -15.09 25.82 -4.25
CA GLY A 50 -16.31 25.09 -4.64
C GLY A 50 -16.83 24.11 -3.59
N LYS A 51 -18.03 23.56 -3.86
CA LYS A 51 -18.71 22.60 -2.98
C LYS A 51 -17.80 21.40 -2.73
N ARG A 52 -17.80 20.87 -1.51
CA ARG A 52 -16.94 19.74 -1.07
C ARG A 52 -17.03 18.49 -1.95
N SER A 53 -18.05 18.34 -2.81
CA SER A 53 -18.20 17.21 -3.74
C SER A 53 -17.41 17.36 -5.05
N GLU A 54 -16.94 18.56 -5.40
CA GLU A 54 -16.11 18.81 -6.60
C GLU A 54 -14.62 18.96 -6.25
N LYS A 55 -14.30 19.11 -4.96
CA LYS A 55 -12.93 19.06 -4.46
C LYS A 55 -12.54 17.61 -4.26
N LEU A 56 -11.60 17.14 -5.07
CA LEU A 56 -10.86 15.93 -4.75
C LEU A 56 -10.23 16.15 -3.37
N ARG A 57 -10.53 15.25 -2.44
CA ARG A 57 -9.88 15.18 -1.14
C ARG A 57 -8.41 14.80 -1.36
N ASP A 58 -7.56 15.06 -0.38
CA ASP A 58 -6.13 14.74 -0.48
C ASP A 58 -5.90 13.26 -0.82
N ASP A 59 -6.71 12.35 -0.27
CA ASP A 59 -6.68 10.92 -0.62
C ASP A 59 -7.04 10.65 -2.09
N GLU A 60 -7.98 11.41 -2.66
CA GLU A 60 -8.40 11.27 -4.07
C GLU A 60 -7.37 11.89 -5.02
N HIS A 61 -6.68 12.96 -4.60
CA HIS A 61 -5.52 13.49 -5.30
C HIS A 61 -4.35 12.50 -5.27
N GLN A 62 -4.04 11.92 -4.12
CA GLN A 62 -2.96 10.96 -3.96
C GLN A 62 -3.19 9.73 -4.84
N LEU A 63 -4.41 9.19 -4.86
CA LEU A 63 -4.78 8.09 -5.74
C LEU A 63 -4.61 8.45 -7.23
N ALA A 64 -5.04 9.64 -7.63
CA ALA A 64 -4.85 10.10 -9.02
C ALA A 64 -3.36 10.26 -9.38
N PHE A 65 -2.52 10.71 -8.45
CA PHE A 65 -1.07 10.76 -8.64
C PHE A 65 -0.47 9.36 -8.76
N GLU A 66 -0.87 8.41 -7.93
CA GLU A 66 -0.44 7.01 -8.01
C GLU A 66 -0.80 6.38 -9.37
N ASP A 67 -2.01 6.61 -9.86
CA ASP A 67 -2.46 6.13 -11.19
C ASP A 67 -1.61 6.73 -12.32
N LEU A 68 -1.28 8.02 -12.24
CA LEU A 68 -0.40 8.68 -13.21
C LEU A 68 1.03 8.14 -13.13
N GLU A 69 1.57 7.93 -11.93
CA GLU A 69 2.89 7.34 -11.74
C GLU A 69 2.98 5.92 -12.31
N ALA A 70 1.95 5.10 -12.09
CA ALA A 70 1.84 3.77 -12.65
C ALA A 70 1.79 3.80 -14.20
N ALA A 71 0.96 4.69 -14.78
CA ALA A 71 0.87 4.86 -16.23
C ALA A 71 2.20 5.34 -16.84
N ILE A 72 2.91 6.25 -16.17
CA ILE A 72 4.25 6.70 -16.58
C ILE A 72 5.26 5.55 -16.52
N ALA A 73 5.22 4.73 -15.47
CA ALA A 73 6.10 3.58 -15.33
C ALA A 73 5.85 2.53 -16.42
N GLU A 74 4.59 2.26 -16.73
CA GLU A 74 4.18 1.36 -17.81
C GLU A 74 4.64 1.85 -19.19
N ALA A 75 4.44 3.14 -19.49
CA ALA A 75 4.87 3.75 -20.75
C ALA A 75 6.41 3.69 -20.91
N LYS A 76 7.15 3.94 -19.82
CA LYS A 76 8.62 3.81 -19.80
C LYS A 76 9.05 2.36 -20.06
N ALA A 77 8.44 1.38 -19.39
CA ALA A 77 8.77 -0.03 -19.57
C ALA A 77 8.47 -0.52 -21.00
N ARG A 78 7.33 -0.10 -21.59
CA ARG A 78 6.98 -0.40 -22.99
C ARG A 78 7.99 0.19 -23.97
N ARG A 79 8.41 1.44 -23.74
CA ARG A 79 9.45 2.09 -24.56
C ARG A 79 10.80 1.37 -24.45
N ASP A 80 11.20 0.97 -23.25
CA ASP A 80 12.45 0.25 -23.01
C ASP A 80 12.44 -1.14 -23.67
N ALA A 81 11.29 -1.83 -23.68
CA ALA A 81 11.12 -3.12 -24.35
C ALA A 81 11.14 -3.03 -25.89
N GLN A 82 10.72 -1.89 -26.47
CA GLN A 82 10.72 -1.66 -27.92
C GLN A 82 12.04 -1.07 -28.44
N ALA A 83 12.94 -0.63 -27.56
CA ALA A 83 14.24 -0.10 -27.95
C ALA A 83 15.22 -1.25 -28.27
N ALA A 84 15.83 -1.22 -29.46
CA ALA A 84 17.00 -2.05 -29.79
C ALA A 84 18.12 -1.85 -28.74
N PRO A 85 19.00 -2.84 -28.49
CA PRO A 85 20.00 -2.77 -27.43
C PRO A 85 21.00 -1.65 -27.75
N ARG A 86 20.74 -0.46 -27.21
CA ARG A 86 21.66 0.68 -27.28
C ARG A 86 22.47 0.73 -25.99
N THR A 87 23.74 1.10 -26.16
CA THR A 87 24.74 1.35 -25.10
C THR A 87 24.11 1.99 -23.86
N PRO A 88 24.49 1.55 -22.65
CA PRO A 88 23.79 1.87 -21.42
C PRO A 88 23.83 3.39 -21.19
N SER A 89 22.73 4.06 -21.52
CA SER A 89 22.47 5.42 -21.07
C SER A 89 22.41 5.39 -19.54
N ARG A 90 23.04 6.39 -18.91
CA ARG A 90 23.13 6.55 -17.45
C ARG A 90 21.72 6.54 -16.88
N LYS A 91 21.30 5.38 -16.34
CA LYS A 91 19.99 5.21 -15.71
C LYS A 91 19.90 6.22 -14.57
N VAL A 92 18.88 7.09 -14.62
CA VAL A 92 18.51 7.96 -13.50
C VAL A 92 18.45 7.10 -12.25
N ALA A 93 19.08 7.56 -11.16
CA ALA A 93 19.14 6.84 -9.90
C ALA A 93 17.72 6.45 -9.49
N ARG A 94 17.43 5.15 -9.52
CA ARG A 94 16.15 4.64 -9.01
C ARG A 94 16.18 4.89 -7.51
N HIS A 95 15.38 5.86 -7.07
CA HIS A 95 15.17 6.16 -5.66
C HIS A 95 14.82 4.84 -4.93
N ASN A 96 15.46 4.59 -3.79
CA ASN A 96 15.26 3.41 -2.92
C ASN A 96 15.65 2.03 -3.46
N ARG A 97 16.83 1.88 -4.07
CA ARG A 97 17.47 0.56 -4.21
C ARG A 97 18.47 0.19 -3.11
N GLY A 98 18.83 1.12 -2.25
CA GLY A 98 20.10 1.04 -1.54
C GLY A 98 19.95 1.18 -0.03
N HIS A 99 19.50 0.11 0.59
CA HIS A 99 19.90 -0.42 1.92
C HIS A 99 18.68 -1.02 2.62
N LEU A 100 18.58 -2.34 2.63
CA LEU A 100 17.58 -3.02 3.45
C LEU A 100 17.99 -2.88 4.93
N PRO A 101 17.05 -2.57 5.84
CA PRO A 101 17.37 -2.43 7.27
C PRO A 101 18.06 -3.68 7.83
N GLU A 102 19.10 -3.50 8.63
CA GLU A 102 19.83 -4.62 9.24
C GLU A 102 18.98 -5.45 10.21
N SER A 103 17.93 -4.83 10.78
CA SER A 103 16.98 -5.49 11.67
C SER A 103 16.09 -6.53 10.97
N LEU A 104 16.00 -6.52 9.65
CA LEU A 104 15.18 -7.51 8.93
C LEU A 104 15.89 -8.87 8.90
N PRO A 105 15.15 -9.98 9.12
CA PRO A 105 15.72 -11.31 9.07
C PRO A 105 16.21 -11.64 7.65
N ARG A 106 17.40 -12.24 7.55
CA ARG A 106 18.00 -12.67 6.29
C ARG A 106 17.88 -14.18 6.16
N PHE A 107 17.29 -14.63 5.07
CA PHE A 107 17.20 -16.04 4.70
C PHE A 107 18.13 -16.28 3.51
N GLU A 108 19.23 -17.00 3.75
CA GLU A 108 20.24 -17.26 2.71
C GLU A 108 19.84 -18.47 1.84
N GLN A 109 19.77 -18.26 0.53
CA GLN A 109 19.62 -19.33 -0.45
C GLN A 109 20.94 -19.46 -1.23
N VAL A 110 21.67 -20.54 -0.98
CA VAL A 110 22.90 -20.86 -1.72
C VAL A 110 22.53 -21.67 -2.96
N ILE A 111 22.96 -21.19 -4.13
CA ILE A 111 22.83 -21.90 -5.40
C ILE A 111 24.23 -22.44 -5.73
N GLU A 112 24.40 -23.75 -5.57
CA GLU A 112 25.64 -24.45 -5.92
C GLU A 112 25.65 -24.79 -7.43
N PRO A 113 26.83 -24.86 -8.07
CA PRO A 113 26.94 -25.32 -9.45
C PRO A 113 26.58 -26.82 -9.56
N ASP A 114 26.08 -27.23 -10.73
CA ASP A 114 25.67 -28.62 -10.99
C ASP A 114 26.80 -29.65 -10.81
N SER A 115 28.05 -29.23 -10.97
CA SER A 115 29.22 -30.05 -10.71
C SER A 115 30.34 -29.22 -10.09
N LEU A 116 30.97 -29.81 -9.07
CA LEU A 116 32.17 -29.29 -8.42
C LEU A 116 33.44 -29.90 -9.02
N LEU A 117 33.36 -30.70 -10.08
CA LEU A 117 34.55 -31.25 -10.75
C LEU A 117 35.12 -30.23 -11.73
N CYS A 118 36.46 -30.09 -11.77
CA CYS A 118 37.10 -29.26 -12.78
C CYS A 118 36.70 -29.78 -14.17
N PRO A 119 36.25 -28.91 -15.09
CA PRO A 119 36.04 -29.27 -16.48
C PRO A 119 37.29 -29.87 -17.15
N CYS A 120 38.46 -29.58 -16.59
CA CYS A 120 39.77 -30.09 -16.99
C CYS A 120 40.12 -31.48 -16.41
N GLY A 121 39.31 -32.02 -15.50
CA GLY A 121 39.51 -33.33 -14.88
C GLY A 121 40.55 -33.40 -13.75
N CYS A 122 41.09 -32.27 -13.28
CA CYS A 122 42.16 -32.25 -12.27
C CYS A 122 41.68 -32.53 -10.82
N GLY A 123 40.38 -32.70 -10.59
CA GLY A 123 39.80 -32.96 -9.27
C GLY A 123 38.64 -32.03 -8.94
N GLU A 124 38.31 -31.92 -7.67
CA GLU A 124 37.26 -31.03 -7.15
C GLU A 124 37.74 -29.58 -7.09
N MET A 125 36.84 -28.67 -7.45
CA MET A 125 37.02 -27.22 -7.36
C MET A 125 36.75 -26.76 -5.92
N HIS A 126 37.53 -25.79 -5.46
CA HIS A 126 37.33 -25.16 -4.17
C HIS A 126 36.72 -23.76 -4.33
N ARG A 127 35.93 -23.34 -3.35
CA ARG A 127 35.21 -22.06 -3.38
C ARG A 127 36.18 -20.89 -3.17
N ILE A 128 36.23 -19.94 -4.12
CA ILE A 128 37.17 -18.81 -4.11
C ILE A 128 36.49 -17.50 -3.66
N GLY A 129 35.18 -17.40 -3.82
CA GLY A 129 34.38 -16.23 -3.44
C GLY A 129 32.90 -16.49 -3.64
N GLU A 130 32.09 -15.48 -3.32
CA GLU A 130 30.65 -15.49 -3.55
C GLU A 130 30.16 -14.10 -3.95
N ASP A 131 29.25 -14.05 -4.90
CA ASP A 131 28.49 -12.84 -5.20
C ASP A 131 27.22 -12.85 -4.35
N ARG A 132 26.99 -11.76 -3.60
CA ARG A 132 25.81 -11.60 -2.75
C ARG A 132 24.83 -10.61 -3.38
N THR A 133 23.57 -11.02 -3.49
CA THR A 133 22.46 -10.13 -3.87
C THR A 133 21.33 -10.24 -2.86
N GLU A 134 21.01 -9.13 -2.20
CA GLU A 134 19.88 -9.05 -1.28
C GLU A 134 18.59 -8.70 -2.03
N ARG A 135 17.49 -9.36 -1.66
CA ARG A 135 16.14 -9.13 -2.21
C ARG A 135 15.14 -9.08 -1.06
N LEU A 136 14.23 -8.11 -1.10
CA LEU A 136 13.12 -8.05 -0.16
C LEU A 136 12.05 -9.07 -0.58
N ASP A 137 11.70 -9.99 0.32
CA ASP A 137 10.65 -10.99 0.13
C ASP A 137 9.52 -10.78 1.16
N ILE A 138 8.31 -11.18 0.80
CA ILE A 138 7.12 -11.09 1.66
C ILE A 138 6.52 -12.48 1.83
N VAL A 139 6.57 -13.00 3.04
CA VAL A 139 5.82 -14.22 3.42
C VAL A 139 4.44 -13.79 3.92
N PRO A 140 3.34 -14.15 3.24
CA PRO A 140 2.00 -13.79 3.67
C PRO A 140 1.65 -14.48 4.99
N ALA A 141 0.79 -13.87 5.80
CA ALA A 141 0.30 -14.48 7.01
C ALA A 141 -0.41 -15.82 6.71
N GLN A 142 0.00 -16.88 7.41
CA GLN A 142 -0.55 -18.23 7.26
C GLN A 142 -1.52 -18.52 8.41
N LEU A 143 -2.73 -18.98 8.09
CA LEU A 143 -3.65 -19.49 9.10
C LEU A 143 -3.33 -20.95 9.39
N ARG A 144 -3.15 -21.27 10.67
CA ARG A 144 -2.90 -22.63 11.15
C ARG A 144 -3.85 -22.98 12.29
N ILE A 145 -4.22 -24.24 12.38
CA ILE A 145 -5.00 -24.78 13.48
C ILE A 145 -4.02 -25.33 14.53
N ILE A 146 -4.11 -24.85 15.76
CA ILE A 146 -3.35 -25.39 16.88
C ILE A 146 -4.24 -26.40 17.60
N VAL A 147 -3.86 -27.68 17.57
CA VAL A 147 -4.59 -28.76 18.25
C VAL A 147 -3.83 -29.16 19.51
N THR A 148 -4.36 -28.78 20.67
CA THR A 148 -3.79 -29.14 21.97
C THR A 148 -4.37 -30.47 22.45
N ILE A 149 -3.57 -31.53 22.41
CA ILE A 149 -3.96 -32.87 22.91
C ILE A 149 -3.48 -33.02 24.35
N ARG A 150 -4.40 -33.31 25.27
CA ARG A 150 -4.10 -33.60 26.69
C ARG A 150 -4.50 -35.05 27.03
N PRO A 151 -3.60 -36.04 26.86
CA PRO A 151 -3.92 -37.43 27.14
C PRO A 151 -4.28 -37.65 28.61
N LYS A 152 -5.29 -38.48 28.85
CA LYS A 152 -5.61 -39.01 30.17
C LYS A 152 -4.91 -40.35 30.33
N SER A 153 -4.06 -40.47 31.35
CA SER A 153 -3.38 -41.71 31.69
C SER A 153 -4.05 -42.32 32.91
N ALA A 154 -4.32 -43.62 32.89
CA ALA A 154 -4.85 -44.34 34.04
C ALA A 154 -3.98 -45.56 34.34
N CYS A 155 -3.80 -45.86 35.64
CA CYS A 155 -3.15 -47.10 36.03
C CYS A 155 -4.06 -48.28 35.68
N ARG A 156 -3.54 -49.29 34.97
CA ARG A 156 -4.31 -50.50 34.62
C ARG A 156 -4.47 -51.47 35.81
N ARG A 157 -3.75 -51.26 36.90
CA ARG A 157 -3.57 -52.23 38.00
C ARG A 157 -4.32 -51.86 39.27
N CYS A 158 -4.46 -50.56 39.53
CA CYS A 158 -5.32 -50.01 40.57
C CYS A 158 -6.31 -49.07 39.87
N ALA A 159 -7.61 -49.38 39.96
CA ALA A 159 -8.67 -48.67 39.23
C ALA A 159 -8.92 -47.22 39.69
N GLU A 160 -8.01 -46.62 40.46
CA GLU A 160 -8.26 -45.41 41.27
C GLU A 160 -7.41 -44.19 40.87
N GLY A 161 -6.62 -44.24 39.81
CA GLY A 161 -5.80 -43.09 39.40
C GLY A 161 -5.93 -42.77 37.93
N THR A 162 -6.69 -41.72 37.57
CA THR A 162 -6.57 -41.05 36.26
C THR A 162 -5.82 -39.73 36.44
N THR A 163 -4.76 -39.53 35.67
CA THR A 163 -3.94 -38.32 35.67
C THR A 163 -4.00 -37.67 34.29
N GLN A 164 -4.13 -36.34 34.26
CA GLN A 164 -4.10 -35.54 33.04
C GLN A 164 -3.35 -34.24 33.37
N ALA A 165 -2.48 -33.78 32.47
CA ALA A 165 -1.88 -32.46 32.59
C ALA A 165 -2.99 -31.38 32.64
N PRO A 166 -2.88 -30.30 33.44
CA PRO A 166 -3.89 -29.23 33.51
C PRO A 166 -4.06 -28.49 32.18
N ALA A 167 -5.17 -27.77 32.02
CA ALA A 167 -5.41 -26.97 30.83
C ALA A 167 -4.47 -25.77 30.86
N SER A 168 -3.87 -25.42 29.72
CA SER A 168 -3.24 -24.12 29.55
C SER A 168 -4.30 -23.03 29.64
N ALA A 169 -3.99 -21.97 30.38
CA ALA A 169 -4.80 -20.77 30.41
C ALA A 169 -4.67 -20.05 29.05
N HIS A 170 -5.78 -19.56 28.52
CA HIS A 170 -5.85 -18.82 27.26
C HIS A 170 -6.61 -17.51 27.48
N LEU A 171 -6.30 -16.49 26.68
CA LEU A 171 -6.99 -15.20 26.78
C LEU A 171 -8.50 -15.34 26.54
N THR A 172 -8.86 -16.20 25.58
CA THR A 172 -10.25 -16.57 25.30
C THR A 172 -10.44 -18.06 25.62
N GLU A 173 -11.00 -18.36 26.79
CA GLU A 173 -11.25 -19.75 27.20
C GLU A 173 -12.23 -20.45 26.24
N GLY A 174 -11.76 -21.52 25.58
CA GLY A 174 -12.57 -22.27 24.60
C GLY A 174 -12.89 -21.50 23.31
N GLY A 175 -12.33 -20.31 23.13
CA GLY A 175 -12.52 -19.49 21.93
C GLY A 175 -11.75 -20.04 20.72
N LEU A 176 -12.26 -19.74 19.53
CA LEU A 176 -11.55 -20.01 18.27
C LEU A 176 -10.20 -19.28 18.14
N PRO A 177 -10.07 -17.99 18.52
CA PRO A 177 -8.83 -17.26 18.25
C PRO A 177 -7.75 -17.58 19.28
N THR A 178 -6.54 -17.74 18.79
CA THR A 178 -5.32 -17.69 19.62
C THR A 178 -4.93 -16.24 19.88
N GLU A 179 -4.05 -16.00 20.83
CA GLU A 179 -3.50 -14.67 21.13
C GLU A 179 -2.82 -14.04 19.90
N GLY A 180 -2.16 -14.86 19.07
CA GLY A 180 -1.59 -14.41 17.79
C GLY A 180 -2.66 -14.00 16.77
N ALA A 181 -3.79 -14.70 16.71
CA ALA A 181 -4.91 -14.33 15.84
C ALA A 181 -5.57 -13.02 16.30
N LEU A 182 -5.72 -12.83 17.62
CA LEU A 182 -6.22 -11.58 18.21
C LEU A 182 -5.29 -10.41 17.92
N ALA A 183 -3.98 -10.59 18.13
CA ALA A 183 -2.98 -9.58 17.83
C ALA A 183 -3.00 -9.15 16.35
N HIS A 184 -3.15 -10.11 15.43
CA HIS A 184 -3.25 -9.81 14.01
C HIS A 184 -4.48 -8.94 13.68
N VAL A 185 -5.66 -9.27 14.22
CA VAL A 185 -6.88 -8.48 14.00
C VAL A 185 -6.76 -7.06 14.57
N LEU A 186 -6.16 -6.92 15.76
CA LEU A 186 -5.94 -5.62 16.40
C LEU A 186 -4.96 -4.74 15.63
N VAL A 187 -3.81 -5.29 15.21
CA VAL A 187 -2.83 -4.56 14.40
C VAL A 187 -3.45 -4.15 13.06
N SER A 188 -4.17 -5.08 12.42
CA SER A 188 -4.84 -4.79 11.16
C SER A 188 -5.87 -3.65 11.30
N GLU A 189 -6.70 -3.67 12.34
CA GLU A 189 -7.73 -2.64 12.55
C GLU A 189 -7.12 -1.28 12.90
N TYR A 190 -6.19 -1.24 13.85
CA TYR A 190 -5.75 0.01 14.48
C TYR A 190 -4.45 0.58 13.91
N ALA A 191 -3.50 -0.27 13.50
CA ALA A 191 -2.22 0.19 12.94
C ALA A 191 -2.29 0.28 11.41
N ASP A 192 -2.92 -0.70 10.75
CA ASP A 192 -3.01 -0.76 9.30
C ASP A 192 -4.32 -0.16 8.74
N HIS A 193 -5.16 0.40 9.62
CA HIS A 193 -6.44 1.04 9.29
C HIS A 193 -7.34 0.20 8.40
N LEU A 194 -7.41 -1.10 8.69
CA LEU A 194 -8.11 -2.08 7.87
C LEU A 194 -9.43 -2.47 8.52
N PRO A 195 -10.58 -1.90 8.11
CA PRO A 195 -11.83 -2.07 8.86
C PRO A 195 -12.29 -3.52 8.90
N LEU A 196 -12.88 -3.94 10.02
CA LEU A 196 -13.37 -5.32 10.25
C LEU A 196 -14.19 -5.93 9.11
N TYR A 197 -15.04 -5.16 8.44
CA TYR A 197 -15.83 -5.69 7.31
C TYR A 197 -14.92 -6.12 6.15
N ARG A 198 -13.85 -5.37 5.89
CA ARG A 198 -12.86 -5.69 4.86
C ARG A 198 -12.02 -6.89 5.28
N GLN A 199 -11.70 -7.00 6.58
CA GLN A 199 -11.03 -8.16 7.14
C GLN A 199 -11.86 -9.44 6.99
N SER A 200 -13.16 -9.37 7.28
CA SER A 200 -14.08 -10.51 7.12
C SER A 200 -14.22 -11.00 5.68
N GLN A 201 -14.08 -10.12 4.68
CA GLN A 201 -14.44 -10.41 3.29
C GLN A 201 -13.26 -10.68 2.33
N SER A 202 -12.06 -10.12 2.56
CA SER A 202 -11.04 -10.04 1.49
C SER A 202 -9.61 -10.44 1.86
N GLN A 203 -9.31 -10.70 3.13
CA GLN A 203 -7.94 -11.02 3.55
C GLN A 203 -7.70 -12.54 3.60
N ILE A 204 -6.94 -13.00 4.59
CA ILE A 204 -6.44 -14.37 4.66
C ILE A 204 -7.55 -15.41 4.97
N PRO A 205 -8.56 -15.14 5.84
CA PRO A 205 -9.56 -16.14 6.21
C PRO A 205 -10.37 -16.64 5.00
N ALA A 206 -10.96 -15.73 4.24
CA ALA A 206 -11.79 -16.08 3.08
C ALA A 206 -10.98 -16.83 2.00
N ARG A 207 -9.71 -16.44 1.77
CA ARG A 207 -8.80 -17.14 0.85
C ARG A 207 -8.44 -18.55 1.33
N ALA A 208 -8.42 -18.76 2.64
CA ALA A 208 -8.22 -20.06 3.28
C ALA A 208 -9.53 -20.86 3.42
N GLY A 209 -10.67 -20.36 2.91
CA GLY A 209 -11.98 -21.00 3.02
C GLY A 209 -12.61 -20.88 4.42
N ILE A 210 -12.13 -19.95 5.24
CA ILE A 210 -12.65 -19.68 6.59
C ILE A 210 -13.58 -18.47 6.52
N GLU A 211 -14.86 -18.69 6.82
CA GLU A 211 -15.85 -17.63 6.94
C GLU A 211 -15.88 -17.09 8.37
N LEU A 212 -15.41 -15.85 8.56
CA LEU A 212 -15.52 -15.12 9.82
C LEU A 212 -16.44 -13.94 9.63
N HIS A 213 -17.51 -13.84 10.42
CA HIS A 213 -18.40 -12.70 10.35
C HIS A 213 -17.79 -11.47 11.06
N ARG A 214 -18.15 -10.27 10.60
CA ARG A 214 -17.67 -9.01 11.22
C ARG A 214 -17.94 -8.92 12.72
N SER A 215 -19.05 -9.50 13.19
CA SER A 215 -19.39 -9.50 14.62
C SER A 215 -18.42 -10.36 15.42
N THR A 216 -18.03 -11.51 14.88
CA THR A 216 -17.02 -12.39 15.50
C THR A 216 -15.70 -11.65 15.69
N LEU A 217 -15.25 -10.88 14.68
CA LEU A 217 -14.05 -10.07 14.80
C LEU A 217 -14.21 -8.92 15.82
N ALA A 218 -15.40 -8.31 15.89
CA ALA A 218 -15.68 -7.29 16.90
C ALA A 218 -15.66 -7.86 18.32
N ASP A 219 -16.22 -9.06 18.52
CA ASP A 219 -16.20 -9.78 19.80
C ASP A 219 -14.76 -10.10 20.23
N TRP A 220 -13.90 -10.46 19.27
CA TRP A 220 -12.47 -10.70 19.50
C TRP A 220 -11.74 -9.45 19.97
N ILE A 221 -11.99 -8.30 19.34
CA ILE A 221 -11.45 -7.00 19.79
C ILE A 221 -11.95 -6.69 21.21
N GLY A 222 -13.24 -6.89 21.48
CA GLY A 222 -13.82 -6.66 22.81
C GLY A 222 -13.16 -7.52 23.89
N THR A 223 -12.94 -8.80 23.59
CA THR A 223 -12.28 -9.76 24.50
C THR A 223 -10.84 -9.34 24.79
N ALA A 224 -10.10 -8.89 23.77
CA ALA A 224 -8.73 -8.45 23.94
C ALA A 224 -8.61 -7.12 24.70
N ALA A 225 -9.58 -6.21 24.53
CA ALA A 225 -9.62 -4.94 25.23
C ALA A 225 -10.01 -5.09 26.71
N PHE A 226 -10.89 -6.04 27.02
CA PHE A 226 -11.37 -6.33 28.37
C PHE A 226 -11.22 -7.82 28.69
N PRO A 227 -9.97 -8.28 28.94
CA PRO A 227 -9.74 -9.68 29.23
C PRO A 227 -10.41 -10.07 30.56
N PRO A 228 -10.86 -11.34 30.69
CA PRO A 228 -11.42 -11.81 31.95
C PRO A 228 -10.41 -11.64 33.10
N ALA A 229 -10.91 -11.39 34.30
CA ALA A 229 -10.07 -11.08 35.46
C ALA A 229 -9.00 -12.16 35.69
N PRO A 230 -7.78 -11.80 36.10
CA PRO A 230 -6.66 -12.75 36.23
C PRO A 230 -6.91 -13.89 37.24
N GLY A 231 -7.91 -13.78 38.12
CA GLY A 231 -8.32 -14.83 39.05
C GLY A 231 -9.20 -15.93 38.45
N SER A 232 -9.74 -15.76 37.24
CA SER A 232 -10.49 -16.82 36.53
C SER A 232 -9.60 -17.62 35.58
N ILE A 233 -8.55 -17.00 35.05
CA ILE A 233 -7.62 -17.60 34.11
C ILE A 233 -6.47 -18.18 34.94
N GLY A 234 -6.39 -19.51 35.08
CA GLY A 234 -5.39 -20.18 35.91
C GLY A 234 -3.95 -20.08 35.39
N TRP A 235 -3.39 -18.88 35.31
CA TRP A 235 -1.99 -18.64 34.95
C TRP A 235 -1.09 -19.33 35.98
N PRO A 236 -0.11 -20.14 35.55
CA PRO A 236 0.87 -20.68 36.49
C PRO A 236 1.66 -19.50 37.08
N ASN A 237 1.65 -19.40 38.41
CA ASN A 237 2.55 -18.48 39.12
C ASN A 237 3.98 -18.77 38.66
N THR A 238 4.60 -17.77 38.05
CA THR A 238 6.05 -17.72 37.78
C THR A 238 6.84 -17.74 39.08
#